data_AF-A0A2N3T3Y9-F1
#
_entry.id   AF-A0A2N3T3Y9-F1
#
_cell.length_a   1.000
_cell.length_b   1.000
_cell.length_c   1.000
_cell.angle_alpha   90.00
_cell.angle_beta   90.00
_cell.angle_gamma   90.00
#
_symmetry.space_group_name_H-M   'P 1'
#
loop_
_entity.id
_entity.type
_entity.pdbx_description
1 polymer ?
#
loop_
_entity_poly.entity_id
_entity_poly.type
_entity_poly.pdbx_seq_one_letter_code
_entity_poly.pdbx_strand_id
1 'polypeptide(L)'
;MSIQKTDLRKCFCSGVKPAIAYEYIFDINEGRYSSKEQVITGNTLHELAGTDPNTHFIRMVTNKGKTLVGPDIKIDLTECGIERFIIRPYKQETIDLENCFCEGVKPIITYKYLIKINGKKYIIEKEKITGREILELVDKDPKNYRLRMFTKNGKVIVKPDDVIDVTECGVERFVCEPLDCTEGFIQKTDFDIPADDSEFLNSLSNKVDILKEGNVCWIMLRDYALPEGYNVNTADVAIMIPPHYPRTALDMVYFTPPLHRKDGKQIGQLVNQSIEGKNYQRWSRHRTQYNPWHPEIDNFESHLDLMMHCLIAEFNKR
;
A
#
# COMPACT_ATOMS: atom_id res chain seq x y z
N MET A 1 -35.36 39.87 28.55
CA MET A 1 -36.32 38.92 27.94
C MET A 1 -35.65 37.56 27.95
N SER A 2 -36.06 36.63 28.81
CA SER A 2 -35.47 35.29 28.79
C SER A 2 -35.97 34.57 27.53
N ILE A 3 -35.08 34.26 26.61
CA ILE A 3 -35.46 33.51 25.41
C ILE A 3 -35.83 32.09 25.87
N GLN A 4 -37.07 31.68 25.60
CA GLN A 4 -37.61 30.43 26.12
C GLN A 4 -36.99 29.22 25.41
N LYS A 5 -36.67 29.36 24.11
CA LYS A 5 -35.98 28.35 23.29
C LYS A 5 -35.11 29.04 22.25
N THR A 6 -33.91 28.50 22.01
CA THR A 6 -32.98 28.97 20.99
C THR A 6 -32.68 27.84 20.01
N ASP A 7 -32.83 28.12 18.72
CA ASP A 7 -32.56 27.17 17.64
C ASP A 7 -31.18 27.46 17.03
N LEU A 8 -30.22 26.54 17.24
CA LEU A 8 -28.84 26.74 16.84
C LEU A 8 -28.69 26.87 15.32
N ARG A 9 -29.55 26.21 14.54
CA ARG A 9 -29.55 26.31 13.09
C ARG A 9 -30.05 27.67 12.60
N LYS A 10 -31.01 28.27 13.30
CA LYS A 10 -31.43 29.66 13.02
C LYS A 10 -30.37 30.68 13.41
N CYS A 11 -29.64 30.44 14.51
CA CYS A 11 -28.48 31.25 14.88
C CYS A 11 -27.38 31.16 13.81
N PHE A 12 -27.08 29.96 13.32
CA PHE A 12 -26.14 29.73 12.22
C PHE A 12 -26.50 30.55 10.97
N CYS A 13 -27.77 30.50 10.52
CA CYS A 13 -28.20 31.24 9.33
C CYS A 13 -28.19 32.78 9.50
N SER A 14 -28.34 33.28 10.73
CA SER A 14 -28.41 34.71 11.02
C SER A 14 -27.08 35.32 11.47
N GLY A 15 -26.09 34.50 11.86
CA GLY A 15 -24.78 34.94 12.31
C GLY A 15 -24.79 35.63 13.69
N VAL A 16 -25.91 35.60 14.41
CA VAL A 16 -26.07 36.26 15.71
C VAL A 16 -25.82 35.26 16.84
N LYS A 17 -24.95 35.62 17.79
CA LYS A 17 -24.70 34.80 18.99
C LYS A 17 -26.00 34.49 19.73
N PRO A 18 -26.31 33.22 20.05
CA PRO A 18 -27.50 32.89 20.80
C PRO A 18 -27.47 33.57 22.17
N ALA A 19 -28.58 34.21 22.56
CA ALA A 19 -28.73 34.68 23.93
C ALA A 19 -29.02 33.48 24.85
N ILE A 20 -28.66 33.61 26.13
CA ILE A 20 -28.92 32.58 27.15
C ILE A 20 -30.40 32.21 27.12
N ALA A 21 -30.67 30.94 26.80
CA ALA A 21 -32.00 30.40 26.68
C ALA A 21 -32.23 29.22 27.63
N TYR A 22 -33.51 28.97 27.93
CA TYR A 22 -33.92 27.84 28.76
C TYR A 22 -33.73 26.48 28.08
N GLU A 23 -33.70 26.46 26.74
CA GLU A 23 -33.59 25.25 25.94
C GLU A 23 -32.90 25.55 24.61
N TYR A 24 -31.91 24.74 24.26
CA TYR A 24 -31.16 24.79 23.01
C TYR A 24 -31.64 23.66 22.09
N ILE A 25 -32.04 24.00 20.87
CA ILE A 25 -32.53 23.06 19.86
C ILE A 25 -31.44 22.88 18.81
N PHE A 26 -31.11 21.64 18.50
CA PHE A 26 -30.10 21.26 17.52
C PHE A 26 -30.49 19.98 16.77
N ASP A 27 -29.92 19.80 15.59
CA ASP A 27 -30.20 18.65 14.74
C ASP A 27 -29.06 17.61 14.90
N ILE A 28 -29.41 16.33 15.07
CA ILE A 28 -28.49 15.19 14.96
C ILE A 28 -28.97 14.32 13.80
N ASN A 29 -28.14 14.18 12.75
CA ASN A 29 -28.51 13.54 11.48
C ASN A 29 -29.78 14.17 10.88
N GLU A 30 -30.91 13.45 10.89
CA GLU A 30 -32.23 13.92 10.45
C GLU A 30 -33.19 14.17 11.63
N GLY A 31 -32.77 13.82 12.84
CA GLY A 31 -33.55 14.00 14.06
C GLY A 31 -33.31 15.37 14.69
N ARG A 32 -34.34 15.90 15.36
CA ARG A 32 -34.31 17.20 16.02
C ARG A 32 -34.38 17.02 17.54
N TYR A 33 -33.38 17.53 18.24
CA TYR A 33 -33.15 17.31 19.66
C TYR A 33 -33.09 18.63 20.43
N SER A 34 -33.28 18.56 21.74
CA SER A 34 -33.12 19.72 22.61
C SER A 34 -32.37 19.37 23.90
N SER A 35 -31.63 20.35 24.42
CA SER A 35 -30.94 20.26 25.71
C SER A 35 -31.19 21.53 26.54
N LYS A 36 -31.27 21.36 27.86
CA LYS A 36 -31.33 22.47 28.83
C LYS A 36 -29.95 22.90 29.30
N GLU A 37 -28.94 22.06 29.06
CA GLU A 37 -27.56 22.34 29.43
C GLU A 37 -26.90 23.23 28.38
N GLN A 38 -26.07 24.16 28.84
CA GLN A 38 -25.32 25.06 27.96
C GLN A 38 -24.12 24.35 27.32
N VAL A 39 -23.56 23.38 28.02
CA VAL A 39 -22.42 22.60 27.58
C VAL A 39 -22.83 21.14 27.55
N ILE A 40 -22.69 20.49 26.39
CA ILE A 40 -22.96 19.06 26.23
C ILE A 40 -21.69 18.32 25.83
N THR A 41 -21.62 17.02 26.12
CA THR A 41 -20.49 16.18 25.71
C THR A 41 -20.81 15.31 24.51
N GLY A 42 -19.78 14.74 23.87
CA GLY A 42 -19.97 13.71 22.85
C GLY A 42 -20.75 12.49 23.36
N ASN A 43 -20.52 12.07 24.61
CA ASN A 43 -21.29 10.99 25.25
C ASN A 43 -22.77 11.36 25.38
N THR A 44 -23.07 12.58 25.80
CA THR A 44 -24.46 13.08 25.86
C THR A 44 -25.14 13.05 24.49
N LEU A 45 -24.41 13.38 23.41
CA LEU A 45 -24.93 13.28 22.05
C LEU A 45 -25.16 11.84 21.60
N HIS A 46 -24.29 10.92 22.00
CA HIS A 46 -24.47 9.48 21.75
C HIS A 46 -25.71 8.93 22.48
N GLU A 47 -25.90 9.29 23.75
CA GLU A 47 -27.08 8.94 24.55
C GLU A 47 -28.37 9.48 23.91
N LEU A 48 -28.38 10.75 23.51
CA LEU A 48 -29.55 11.37 22.85
C LEU A 48 -29.89 10.70 21.52
N ALA A 49 -28.89 10.26 20.77
CA ALA A 49 -29.08 9.59 19.48
C ALA A 49 -29.29 8.07 19.59
N GLY A 50 -29.19 7.47 20.79
CA GLY A 50 -29.25 6.03 20.99
C GLY A 50 -28.11 5.26 20.32
N THR A 51 -26.91 5.85 20.28
CA THR A 51 -25.71 5.28 19.65
C THR A 51 -24.60 5.07 20.68
N ASP A 52 -23.58 4.28 20.36
CA ASP A 52 -22.45 3.99 21.27
C ASP A 52 -21.14 4.61 20.73
N PRO A 53 -20.34 5.29 21.58
CA PRO A 53 -19.09 5.95 21.16
C PRO A 53 -18.02 5.01 20.60
N ASN A 54 -18.06 3.72 20.95
CA ASN A 54 -17.16 2.69 20.42
C ASN A 54 -17.61 2.19 19.05
N THR A 55 -18.89 2.37 18.69
CA THR A 55 -19.46 1.88 17.43
C THR A 55 -19.83 2.99 16.46
N HIS A 56 -19.87 4.26 16.90
CA HIS A 56 -20.25 5.41 16.10
C HIS A 56 -19.33 6.60 16.38
N PHE A 57 -19.12 7.47 15.39
CA PHE A 57 -18.40 8.74 15.56
C PHE A 57 -19.33 9.94 15.38
N ILE A 58 -18.96 11.07 15.98
CA ILE A 58 -19.71 12.34 15.90
C ILE A 58 -18.90 13.38 15.12
N ARG A 59 -19.52 14.02 14.13
CA ARG A 59 -19.01 15.25 13.51
C ARG A 59 -19.93 16.42 13.81
N MET A 60 -19.36 17.47 14.35
CA MET A 60 -20.04 18.77 14.46
C MET A 60 -19.81 19.56 13.18
N VAL A 61 -20.90 19.99 12.54
CA VAL A 61 -20.86 20.83 11.35
C VAL A 61 -20.96 22.28 11.77
N THR A 62 -19.98 23.09 11.34
CA THR A 62 -19.93 24.52 11.61
C THR A 62 -19.66 25.32 10.34
N ASN A 63 -19.71 26.65 10.45
CA ASN A 63 -19.37 27.56 9.34
C ASN A 63 -17.92 27.43 8.86
N LYS A 64 -17.01 26.98 9.72
CA LYS A 64 -15.60 26.73 9.41
C LYS A 64 -15.35 25.33 8.83
N GLY A 65 -16.36 24.46 8.81
CA GLY A 65 -16.26 23.08 8.34
C GLY A 65 -16.71 22.06 9.38
N LYS A 66 -16.31 20.80 9.17
CA LYS A 66 -16.70 19.65 10.00
C LYS A 66 -15.59 19.32 10.99
N THR A 67 -15.90 19.26 12.27
CA THR A 67 -14.94 18.93 13.34
C THR A 67 -15.33 17.61 13.99
N LEU A 68 -14.36 16.72 14.24
CA LEU A 68 -14.59 15.48 14.98
C LEU A 68 -14.82 15.79 16.46
N VAL A 69 -15.88 15.23 17.03
CA VAL A 69 -16.20 15.37 18.46
C VAL A 69 -16.00 14.01 19.12
N GLY A 70 -15.01 13.92 19.99
CA GLY A 70 -14.78 12.75 20.83
C GLY A 70 -15.79 12.66 21.98
N PRO A 71 -15.88 11.49 22.65
CA PRO A 71 -16.87 11.22 23.70
C PRO A 71 -16.83 12.23 24.85
N ASP A 72 -15.64 12.65 25.27
CA ASP A 72 -15.47 13.57 26.42
C ASP A 72 -15.30 15.05 26.00
N ILE A 73 -15.39 15.36 24.70
CA ILE A 73 -15.27 16.73 24.22
C ILE A 73 -16.50 17.52 24.65
N LYS A 74 -16.26 18.62 25.36
CA LYS A 74 -17.28 19.59 25.78
C LYS A 74 -17.58 20.55 24.64
N ILE A 75 -18.85 20.64 24.27
CA ILE A 75 -19.38 21.53 23.23
C ILE A 75 -20.24 22.58 23.89
N ASP A 76 -19.89 23.85 23.70
CA ASP A 76 -20.67 24.98 24.17
C ASP A 76 -21.75 25.34 23.14
N LEU A 77 -23.01 25.13 23.52
CA LEU A 77 -24.19 25.44 22.69
C LEU A 77 -24.52 26.94 22.68
N THR A 78 -23.85 27.76 23.50
CA THR A 78 -23.98 29.22 23.48
C THR A 78 -23.11 29.86 22.39
N GLU A 79 -22.22 29.11 21.76
CA GLU A 79 -21.48 29.59 20.60
C GLU A 79 -22.33 29.48 19.33
N CYS A 80 -22.51 30.62 18.64
CA CYS A 80 -23.10 30.62 17.30
C CYS A 80 -22.11 30.03 16.31
N GLY A 81 -22.57 29.03 15.55
CA GLY A 81 -21.76 28.41 14.51
C GLY A 81 -22.09 26.95 14.29
N ILE A 82 -22.85 26.31 15.17
CA ILE A 82 -23.25 24.90 15.05
C ILE A 82 -24.48 24.79 14.14
N GLU A 83 -24.32 24.15 12.98
CA GLU A 83 -25.43 23.87 12.05
C GLU A 83 -26.16 22.59 12.46
N ARG A 84 -25.41 21.50 12.69
CA ARG A 84 -25.92 20.16 13.06
C ARG A 84 -24.79 19.23 13.52
N PHE A 85 -25.16 18.14 14.18
CA PHE A 85 -24.29 17.00 14.46
C PHE A 85 -24.59 15.85 13.48
N ILE A 86 -23.56 15.13 13.07
CA ILE A 86 -23.67 13.94 12.22
C ILE A 86 -23.09 12.77 13.01
N ILE A 87 -23.91 11.76 13.27
CA ILE A 87 -23.49 10.54 13.96
C ILE A 87 -23.62 9.37 13.00
N ARG A 88 -22.54 8.63 12.78
CA ARG A 88 -22.54 7.48 11.86
C ARG A 88 -21.81 6.30 12.47
N PRO A 89 -22.25 5.06 12.17
CA PRO A 89 -21.54 3.87 12.62
C PRO A 89 -20.15 3.82 12.01
N TYR A 90 -19.21 3.23 12.76
CA TYR A 90 -18.00 2.63 12.21
C TYR A 90 -18.41 1.43 11.36
N LYS A 91 -19.02 1.68 10.20
CA LYS A 91 -19.20 0.64 9.18
C LYS A 91 -17.85 0.44 8.50
N GLN A 92 -17.22 -0.66 8.84
CA GLN A 92 -16.00 -1.14 8.20
C GLN A 92 -16.42 -1.94 6.96
N GLU A 93 -16.63 -1.25 5.85
CA GLU A 93 -16.60 -1.91 4.54
C GLU A 93 -15.19 -1.70 4.00
N THR A 94 -14.45 -2.80 3.83
CA THR A 94 -13.22 -2.81 3.06
C THR A 94 -13.53 -2.29 1.67
N ILE A 95 -13.17 -1.05 1.39
CA ILE A 95 -13.22 -0.52 0.03
C ILE A 95 -11.96 -0.98 -0.68
N ASP A 96 -12.16 -1.87 -1.64
CA ASP A 96 -11.16 -2.14 -2.67
C ASP A 96 -10.97 -0.86 -3.51
N LEU A 97 -9.76 -0.32 -3.51
CA LEU A 97 -9.40 0.93 -4.19
C LEU A 97 -9.47 0.79 -5.72
N GLU A 98 -9.56 -0.42 -6.26
CA GLU A 98 -9.80 -0.67 -7.68
C GLU A 98 -11.22 -0.21 -8.10
N ASN A 99 -12.24 -0.43 -7.28
CA ASN A 99 -13.61 0.03 -7.56
C ASN A 99 -13.77 1.55 -7.43
N CYS A 100 -12.97 2.19 -6.56
CA CYS A 100 -12.98 3.63 -6.37
C CYS A 100 -12.44 4.41 -7.59
N PHE A 101 -11.58 3.75 -8.40
CA PHE A 101 -11.02 4.29 -9.63
C PHE A 101 -12.05 4.38 -10.77
N CYS A 102 -12.94 3.40 -10.89
CA CYS A 102 -13.92 3.33 -11.99
C CYS A 102 -15.09 4.30 -11.84
N GLU A 103 -15.50 4.62 -10.60
CA GLU A 103 -16.74 5.36 -10.34
C GLU A 103 -16.55 6.85 -10.04
N GLY A 104 -15.30 7.34 -9.92
CA GLY A 104 -15.02 8.78 -9.76
C GLY A 104 -15.60 9.40 -8.48
N VAL A 105 -15.84 8.59 -7.44
CA VAL A 105 -16.42 9.03 -6.17
C VAL A 105 -15.33 9.45 -5.18
N LYS A 106 -15.47 10.63 -4.56
CA LYS A 106 -14.58 11.07 -3.48
C LYS A 106 -15.04 10.48 -2.13
N PRO A 107 -14.18 9.74 -1.40
CA PRO A 107 -14.56 9.18 -0.11
C PRO A 107 -14.66 10.26 0.96
N ILE A 108 -15.71 10.21 1.78
CA ILE A 108 -15.85 11.08 2.97
C ILE A 108 -15.63 10.25 4.24
N ILE A 109 -14.40 10.37 4.74
CA ILE A 109 -13.90 10.41 6.13
C ILE A 109 -14.47 9.37 7.14
N THR A 110 -13.64 8.40 7.52
CA THR A 110 -12.92 8.29 8.81
C THR A 110 -11.94 7.15 8.59
N TYR A 111 -10.74 7.46 8.11
CA TYR A 111 -9.73 6.45 7.88
C TYR A 111 -8.53 6.76 8.74
N LYS A 112 -7.98 5.70 9.32
CA LYS A 112 -6.54 5.65 9.50
C LYS A 112 -5.95 5.57 8.09
N TYR A 113 -5.11 6.53 7.72
CA TYR A 113 -4.48 6.59 6.42
C TYR A 113 -3.41 5.50 6.35
N LEU A 114 -3.44 4.72 5.28
CA LEU A 114 -2.44 3.69 5.04
C LEU A 114 -1.41 4.25 4.06
N ILE A 115 -0.21 4.53 4.57
CA ILE A 115 0.92 5.01 3.77
C ILE A 115 1.90 3.86 3.55
N LYS A 116 2.56 3.82 2.39
CA LYS A 116 3.58 2.82 2.06
C LYS A 116 4.95 3.46 2.20
N ILE A 117 5.75 2.99 3.15
CA ILE A 117 7.15 3.44 3.34
C ILE A 117 8.06 2.26 3.03
N ASN A 118 8.95 2.39 2.04
CA ASN A 118 9.91 1.33 1.64
C ASN A 118 9.24 -0.04 1.41
N GLY A 119 8.07 -0.08 0.78
CA GLY A 119 7.35 -1.34 0.54
C GLY A 119 6.37 -1.74 1.63
N LYS A 120 6.59 -1.32 2.88
CA LYS A 120 5.77 -1.69 4.04
C LYS A 120 4.63 -0.71 4.27
N LYS A 121 3.46 -1.23 4.64
CA LYS A 121 2.26 -0.45 4.92
C LYS A 121 2.27 0.01 6.38
N TYR A 122 2.11 1.30 6.60
CA TYR A 122 2.01 1.93 7.90
C TYR A 122 0.68 2.65 8.02
N ILE A 123 0.09 2.56 9.20
CA ILE A 123 -1.20 3.16 9.50
C ILE A 123 -0.95 4.44 10.29
N ILE A 124 -1.43 5.56 9.79
CA ILE A 124 -1.33 6.87 10.44
C ILE A 124 -2.72 7.45 10.67
N GLU A 125 -2.91 8.15 11.77
CA GLU A 125 -4.21 8.72 12.16
C GLU A 125 -4.28 10.23 11.89
N LYS A 126 -3.17 10.83 11.43
CA LYS A 126 -3.05 12.26 11.14
C LYS A 126 -3.19 12.52 9.63
N GLU A 127 -3.99 13.52 9.27
CA GLU A 127 -4.13 14.04 7.91
C GLU A 127 -2.87 14.77 7.41
N LYS A 128 -2.10 15.32 8.34
CA LYS A 128 -0.85 16.03 8.05
C LYS A 128 0.27 15.42 8.83
N ILE A 129 1.32 15.03 8.13
CA ILE A 129 2.51 14.40 8.72
C ILE A 129 3.76 15.07 8.18
N THR A 130 4.76 15.25 9.03
CA THR A 130 6.05 15.81 8.63
C THR A 130 6.97 14.73 8.06
N GLY A 131 7.94 15.13 7.23
CA GLY A 131 8.97 14.20 6.76
C GLY A 131 9.74 13.52 7.90
N ARG A 132 9.94 14.21 9.03
CA ARG A 132 10.54 13.66 10.25
C ARG A 132 9.68 12.57 10.89
N GLU A 133 8.38 12.83 11.08
CA GLU A 133 7.46 11.83 11.63
C GLU A 133 7.37 10.58 10.74
N ILE A 134 7.45 10.73 9.41
CA ILE A 134 7.51 9.58 8.49
C ILE A 134 8.78 8.76 8.68
N LEU A 135 9.93 9.41 8.90
CA LEU A 135 11.20 8.73 9.16
C LEU A 135 11.23 8.06 10.53
N GLU A 136 10.58 8.66 11.54
CA GLU A 136 10.40 8.06 12.86
C GLU A 136 9.54 6.79 12.82
N LEU A 137 8.51 6.72 11.94
CA LEU A 137 7.70 5.50 11.76
C LEU A 137 8.50 4.27 11.30
N VAL A 138 9.71 4.48 10.77
CA VAL A 138 10.61 3.42 10.28
C VAL A 138 11.92 3.35 11.06
N ASP A 139 12.01 4.00 12.23
CA ASP A 139 13.21 4.10 13.06
C ASP A 139 14.45 4.60 12.27
N LYS A 140 14.28 5.60 11.39
CA LYS A 140 15.36 6.19 10.59
C LYS A 140 15.65 7.64 10.99
N ASP A 141 16.94 7.98 11.05
CA ASP A 141 17.39 9.35 11.39
C ASP A 141 17.38 10.25 10.14
N PRO A 142 16.69 11.41 10.18
CA PRO A 142 16.72 12.42 9.12
C PRO A 142 18.11 12.94 8.72
N LYS A 143 19.13 12.77 9.57
CA LYS A 143 20.51 13.15 9.25
C LYS A 143 21.18 12.21 8.25
N ASN A 144 20.82 10.93 8.29
CA ASN A 144 21.46 9.88 7.49
C ASN A 144 20.56 9.36 6.37
N TYR A 145 19.29 9.77 6.34
CA TYR A 145 18.30 9.29 5.37
C TYR A 145 17.52 10.46 4.75
N ARG A 146 17.32 10.41 3.44
CA ARG A 146 16.43 11.30 2.69
C ARG A 146 15.09 10.62 2.43
N LEU A 147 14.03 11.42 2.48
CA LEU A 147 12.67 10.99 2.19
C LEU A 147 12.27 11.46 0.79
N ARG A 148 11.73 10.55 -0.01
CA ARG A 148 11.14 10.83 -1.32
C ARG A 148 9.66 10.46 -1.32
N MET A 149 8.83 11.35 -1.83
CA MET A 149 7.40 11.16 -2.03
C MET A 149 7.11 11.02 -3.53
N PHE A 150 6.29 10.05 -3.88
CA PHE A 150 5.90 9.80 -5.27
C PHE A 150 4.53 10.40 -5.51
N THR A 151 4.46 11.41 -6.38
CA THR A 151 3.22 12.11 -6.76
C THR A 151 2.85 11.85 -8.21
N LYS A 152 1.63 12.21 -8.61
CA LYS A 152 1.18 12.19 -10.02
C LYS A 152 2.08 13.04 -10.95
N ASN A 153 2.74 14.05 -10.40
CA ASN A 153 3.63 14.96 -11.13
C ASN A 153 5.10 14.56 -11.05
N GLY A 154 5.41 13.37 -10.48
CA GLY A 154 6.76 12.84 -10.36
C GLY A 154 7.26 12.71 -8.93
N LYS A 155 8.57 12.48 -8.79
CA LYS A 155 9.24 12.22 -7.50
C LYS A 155 9.63 13.56 -6.85
N VAL A 156 9.14 13.81 -5.63
CA VAL A 156 9.44 15.01 -4.85
C VAL A 156 10.30 14.63 -3.65
N ILE A 157 11.36 15.40 -3.40
CA ILE A 157 12.19 15.24 -2.19
C ILE A 157 11.48 15.99 -1.06
N VAL A 158 11.23 15.29 0.05
CA VAL A 158 10.56 15.82 1.24
C VAL A 158 11.62 16.13 2.28
N LYS A 159 11.69 17.37 2.74
CA LYS A 159 12.56 17.76 3.85
C LYS A 159 11.96 17.31 5.19
N PRO A 160 12.78 17.16 6.24
CA PRO A 160 12.29 16.72 7.56
C PRO A 160 11.16 17.61 8.12
N ASP A 161 11.18 18.90 7.81
CA ASP A 161 10.20 19.88 8.32
C ASP A 161 9.06 20.17 7.32
N ASP A 162 9.06 19.52 6.15
CA ASP A 162 7.97 19.68 5.18
C ASP A 162 6.72 18.96 5.69
N VAL A 163 5.60 19.69 5.72
CA VAL A 163 4.29 19.16 6.11
C VAL A 163 3.61 18.60 4.88
N ILE A 164 3.29 17.31 4.92
CA ILE A 164 2.63 16.58 3.85
C ILE A 164 1.17 16.34 4.23
N ASP A 165 0.25 16.71 3.34
CA ASP A 165 -1.17 16.40 3.48
C ASP A 165 -1.45 15.04 2.82
N VAL A 166 -1.71 14.01 3.64
CA VAL A 166 -1.94 12.63 3.19
C VAL A 166 -3.36 12.42 2.64
N THR A 167 -4.19 13.47 2.64
CA THR A 167 -5.51 13.46 1.99
C THR A 167 -5.43 13.81 0.51
N GLU A 168 -4.29 14.32 0.04
CA GLU A 168 -4.07 14.57 -1.38
C GLU A 168 -3.80 13.26 -2.13
N CYS A 169 -4.47 13.10 -3.27
CA CYS A 169 -4.37 11.89 -4.09
C CYS A 169 -2.96 11.78 -4.73
N GLY A 170 -2.25 10.68 -4.46
CA GLY A 170 -0.88 10.48 -4.92
C GLY A 170 0.18 10.81 -3.86
N VAL A 171 -0.14 10.69 -2.57
CA VAL A 171 0.78 10.93 -1.43
C VAL A 171 1.06 9.63 -0.66
N GLU A 172 0.51 8.52 -1.12
CA GLU A 172 0.52 7.23 -0.44
C GLU A 172 1.86 6.48 -0.46
N ARG A 173 2.89 6.95 -1.20
CA ARG A 173 4.16 6.23 -1.36
C ARG A 173 5.38 7.09 -1.01
N PHE A 174 6.06 6.65 0.04
CA PHE A 174 7.30 7.20 0.54
C PHE A 174 8.46 6.21 0.40
N VAL A 175 9.65 6.74 0.08
CA VAL A 175 10.89 5.97 0.05
C VAL A 175 11.93 6.69 0.89
N CYS A 176 12.46 5.99 1.89
CA CYS A 176 13.56 6.45 2.73
C CYS A 176 14.86 5.84 2.21
N GLU A 177 15.77 6.68 1.73
CA GLU A 177 17.06 6.26 1.18
C GLU A 177 18.20 6.82 2.03
N PRO A 178 19.26 6.06 2.33
CA PRO A 178 20.43 6.61 3.02
C PRO A 178 21.11 7.71 2.18
N LEU A 179 21.67 8.70 2.87
CA LEU A 179 22.39 9.85 2.30
C LEU A 179 23.87 9.54 1.98
N ASP A 180 24.30 8.29 2.12
CA ASP A 180 25.67 7.89 1.82
C ASP A 180 26.01 8.10 0.33
N CYS A 181 26.86 9.10 0.10
CA CYS A 181 27.58 9.29 -1.16
C CYS A 181 29.03 8.83 -0.94
N THR A 182 29.39 7.68 -1.52
CA THR A 182 30.79 7.29 -1.72
C THR A 182 31.10 7.30 -3.21
N GLU A 183 31.92 8.25 -3.63
CA GLU A 183 32.62 8.19 -4.91
C GLU A 183 33.65 7.03 -4.86
N GLY A 184 33.57 6.12 -5.83
CA GLY A 184 34.66 5.20 -6.16
C GLY A 184 34.89 4.03 -5.19
N PHE A 185 34.86 2.82 -5.76
CA PHE A 185 35.22 1.52 -5.16
C PHE A 185 34.21 0.89 -4.20
N ILE A 186 33.42 -0.05 -4.74
CA ILE A 186 32.96 -1.21 -3.98
C ILE A 186 33.47 -2.47 -4.69
N GLN A 187 34.67 -2.91 -4.32
CA GLN A 187 34.93 -4.34 -4.26
C GLN A 187 34.51 -4.81 -2.87
N LYS A 188 33.29 -5.32 -2.77
CA LYS A 188 32.93 -6.39 -1.83
C LYS A 188 31.66 -7.08 -2.34
N THR A 189 31.92 -8.18 -3.02
CA THR A 189 30.97 -9.18 -3.51
C THR A 189 30.35 -9.93 -2.35
N ASP A 190 29.24 -9.41 -1.84
CA ASP A 190 28.19 -10.22 -1.22
C ASP A 190 26.88 -9.80 -1.86
N PHE A 191 26.40 -10.66 -2.77
CA PHE A 191 25.16 -10.46 -3.50
C PHE A 191 23.98 -10.58 -2.52
N ASP A 192 23.38 -9.45 -2.16
CA ASP A 192 22.16 -9.40 -1.34
C ASP A 192 20.93 -9.57 -2.25
N ILE A 193 20.22 -10.69 -2.08
CA ILE A 193 18.92 -10.92 -2.71
C ILE A 193 17.89 -9.97 -2.08
N PRO A 194 17.03 -9.30 -2.87
CA PRO A 194 15.94 -8.46 -2.33
C PRO A 194 15.08 -9.21 -1.31
N ALA A 195 14.50 -8.47 -0.35
CA ALA A 195 13.71 -9.06 0.73
C ALA A 195 12.49 -9.85 0.20
N ASP A 196 11.80 -9.30 -0.80
CA ASP A 196 10.62 -9.92 -1.41
C ASP A 196 10.97 -11.26 -2.07
N ASP A 197 12.12 -11.34 -2.75
CA ASP A 197 12.61 -12.58 -3.36
C ASP A 197 13.03 -13.60 -2.30
N SER A 198 13.66 -13.12 -1.22
CA SER A 198 14.06 -13.98 -0.11
C SER A 198 12.83 -14.59 0.60
N GLU A 199 11.78 -13.81 0.79
CA GLU A 199 10.51 -14.27 1.37
C GLU A 199 9.86 -15.33 0.48
N PHE A 200 9.79 -15.08 -0.83
CA PHE A 200 9.26 -16.04 -1.79
C PHE A 200 10.07 -17.34 -1.82
N LEU A 201 11.39 -17.26 -1.95
CA LEU A 201 12.27 -18.44 -2.01
C LEU A 201 12.18 -19.29 -0.73
N ASN A 202 12.03 -18.67 0.44
CA ASN A 202 11.83 -19.37 1.70
C ASN A 202 10.43 -19.99 1.85
N SER A 203 9.44 -19.50 1.10
CA SER A 203 8.07 -20.06 1.06
C SER A 203 7.96 -21.31 0.19
N LEU A 204 8.89 -21.52 -0.74
CA LEU A 204 8.91 -22.70 -1.61
C LEU A 204 9.24 -23.96 -0.80
N SER A 205 8.52 -25.05 -1.09
CA SER A 205 8.81 -26.37 -0.53
C SER A 205 10.05 -27.03 -1.18
N ASN A 206 10.48 -26.54 -2.34
CA ASN A 206 11.65 -27.00 -3.05
C ASN A 206 12.95 -26.58 -2.34
N LYS A 207 13.98 -27.42 -2.46
CA LYS A 207 15.32 -27.01 -2.03
C LYS A 207 15.83 -25.91 -2.95
N VAL A 208 16.23 -24.78 -2.37
CA VAL A 208 16.82 -23.65 -3.08
C VAL A 208 18.34 -23.65 -2.87
N ASP A 209 19.09 -23.77 -3.96
CA ASP A 209 20.55 -23.61 -3.96
C ASP A 209 20.94 -22.29 -4.63
N ILE A 210 21.92 -21.59 -4.05
CA ILE A 210 22.50 -20.37 -4.63
C ILE A 210 23.93 -20.67 -5.03
N LEU A 211 24.24 -20.50 -6.31
CA LEU A 211 25.56 -20.77 -6.87
C LEU A 211 26.16 -19.50 -7.44
N LYS A 212 27.37 -19.15 -6.98
CA LYS A 212 28.16 -18.03 -7.53
C LYS A 212 29.27 -18.60 -8.40
N GLU A 213 29.19 -18.36 -9.72
CA GLU A 213 30.22 -18.74 -10.69
C GLU A 213 30.76 -17.46 -11.36
N GLY A 214 31.96 -17.03 -10.95
CA GLY A 214 32.55 -15.77 -11.41
C GLY A 214 31.70 -14.56 -11.03
N ASN A 215 31.31 -13.74 -12.01
CA ASN A 215 30.47 -12.56 -11.82
C ASN A 215 28.96 -12.86 -11.92
N VAL A 216 28.59 -14.13 -12.07
CA VAL A 216 27.21 -14.54 -12.27
C VAL A 216 26.72 -15.28 -11.03
N CYS A 217 25.52 -14.93 -10.58
CA CYS A 217 24.82 -15.64 -9.51
C CYS A 217 23.67 -16.43 -10.13
N TRP A 218 23.48 -17.66 -9.67
CA TRP A 218 22.40 -18.55 -10.08
C TRP A 218 21.55 -18.89 -8.87
N ILE A 219 20.25 -18.86 -9.04
CA ILE A 219 19.28 -19.40 -8.08
C ILE A 219 18.70 -20.67 -8.70
N MET A 220 18.71 -21.75 -7.93
CA MET A 220 18.37 -23.08 -8.40
C MET A 220 17.28 -23.69 -7.52
N LEU A 221 16.16 -24.07 -8.12
CA LEU A 221 15.08 -24.78 -7.46
C LEU A 221 15.21 -26.26 -7.82
N ARG A 222 15.42 -27.12 -6.81
CA ARG A 222 15.58 -28.56 -7.02
C ARG A 222 14.24 -29.26 -7.10
N ASP A 223 14.15 -30.25 -8.00
CA ASP A 223 12.98 -31.11 -8.16
C ASP A 223 11.67 -30.32 -8.31
N TYR A 224 11.70 -29.23 -9.08
CA TYR A 224 10.53 -28.37 -9.30
C TYR A 224 9.47 -29.10 -10.14
N ALA A 225 8.22 -29.04 -9.71
CA ALA A 225 7.11 -29.71 -10.39
C ALA A 225 6.80 -29.04 -11.73
N LEU A 226 6.72 -29.84 -12.79
CA LEU A 226 6.44 -29.37 -14.14
C LEU A 226 4.98 -29.61 -14.52
N PRO A 227 4.45 -28.84 -15.48
CA PRO A 227 3.16 -29.13 -16.09
C PRO A 227 3.12 -30.52 -16.73
N GLU A 228 1.92 -31.10 -16.83
CA GLU A 228 1.74 -32.36 -17.54
C GLU A 228 2.10 -32.25 -19.03
N GLY A 229 2.45 -33.38 -19.64
CA GLY A 229 2.78 -33.45 -21.07
C GLY A 229 4.27 -33.41 -21.41
N TYR A 230 5.15 -33.20 -20.42
CA TYR A 230 6.61 -33.37 -20.59
C TYR A 230 7.08 -34.81 -20.25
N ASN A 231 8.28 -35.16 -20.72
CA ASN A 231 8.93 -36.45 -20.51
C ASN A 231 9.23 -36.76 -19.04
N VAL A 232 9.36 -35.74 -18.19
CA VAL A 232 9.58 -35.83 -16.75
C VAL A 232 8.53 -35.01 -16.00
N ASN A 233 8.22 -35.41 -14.76
CA ASN A 233 7.27 -34.69 -13.90
C ASN A 233 7.94 -33.60 -13.06
N THR A 234 9.25 -33.69 -12.86
CA THR A 234 10.06 -32.72 -12.12
C THR A 234 11.36 -32.43 -12.87
N ALA A 235 11.90 -31.23 -12.68
CA ALA A 235 13.24 -30.86 -13.12
C ALA A 235 13.85 -29.80 -12.19
N ASP A 236 15.18 -29.74 -12.16
CA ASP A 236 15.89 -28.62 -11.56
C ASP A 236 15.72 -27.39 -12.44
N VAL A 237 15.29 -26.29 -11.84
CA VAL A 237 15.13 -24.98 -12.50
C VAL A 237 16.27 -24.08 -12.07
N ALA A 238 17.01 -23.53 -13.02
CA ALA A 238 18.02 -22.52 -12.73
C ALA A 238 17.66 -21.20 -13.42
N ILE A 239 17.83 -20.09 -12.68
CA ILE A 239 17.64 -18.73 -13.19
C ILE A 239 18.91 -17.94 -12.88
N MET A 240 19.41 -17.27 -13.91
CA MET A 240 20.58 -16.41 -13.81
C MET A 240 20.16 -15.06 -13.23
N ILE A 241 20.82 -14.62 -12.17
CA ILE A 241 20.63 -13.30 -11.60
C ILE A 241 21.69 -12.35 -12.15
N PRO A 242 21.29 -11.36 -12.97
CA PRO A 242 22.24 -10.45 -13.59
C PRO A 242 22.79 -9.41 -12.58
N PRO A 243 23.92 -8.78 -12.89
CA PRO A 243 24.41 -7.64 -12.13
C PRO A 243 23.35 -6.53 -12.03
N HIS A 244 23.25 -5.91 -10.85
CA HIS A 244 22.27 -4.85 -10.56
C HIS A 244 20.79 -5.26 -10.60
N TYR A 245 20.47 -6.55 -10.55
CA TYR A 245 19.11 -7.01 -10.25
C TYR A 245 18.58 -6.36 -8.93
N PRO A 246 17.30 -5.92 -8.85
CA PRO A 246 16.21 -6.06 -9.83
C PRO A 246 16.15 -4.95 -10.90
N ARG A 247 17.10 -4.01 -10.92
CA ARG A 247 17.16 -2.98 -11.99
C ARG A 247 17.41 -3.62 -13.36
N THR A 248 18.23 -4.65 -13.40
CA THR A 248 18.43 -5.47 -14.60
C THR A 248 17.44 -6.62 -14.60
N ALA A 249 16.75 -6.81 -15.73
CA ALA A 249 15.69 -7.81 -15.89
C ALA A 249 16.24 -9.24 -15.81
N LEU A 250 15.47 -10.12 -15.17
CA LEU A 250 15.62 -11.57 -15.36
C LEU A 250 15.17 -11.93 -16.77
N ASP A 251 15.89 -12.88 -17.39
CA ASP A 251 15.73 -13.14 -18.82
C ASP A 251 15.31 -14.58 -19.11
N MET A 252 16.13 -15.55 -18.72
CA MET A 252 16.00 -16.94 -19.16
C MET A 252 15.79 -17.91 -18.00
N VAL A 253 15.16 -19.04 -18.33
CA VAL A 253 15.05 -20.21 -17.46
C VAL A 253 15.81 -21.40 -18.06
N TYR A 254 16.36 -22.22 -17.17
CA TYR A 254 17.21 -23.35 -17.53
C TYR A 254 16.72 -24.59 -16.80
N PHE A 255 16.68 -25.74 -17.49
CA PHE A 255 16.17 -27.00 -16.92
C PHE A 255 17.18 -28.13 -17.01
N THR A 256 17.26 -28.97 -15.99
CA THR A 256 17.86 -30.31 -16.08
C THR A 256 16.99 -31.33 -15.34
N PRO A 257 16.66 -32.49 -15.93
CA PRO A 257 17.06 -32.95 -17.26
C PRO A 257 16.39 -32.15 -18.40
N PRO A 258 16.88 -32.25 -19.65
CA PRO A 258 16.26 -31.58 -20.79
C PRO A 258 14.79 -31.97 -20.97
N LEU A 259 13.95 -30.97 -21.22
CA LEU A 259 12.52 -31.15 -21.40
C LEU A 259 12.21 -31.51 -22.86
N HIS A 260 11.33 -32.49 -23.01
CA HIS A 260 10.76 -32.93 -24.29
C HIS A 260 9.26 -33.14 -24.11
N ARG A 261 8.47 -32.73 -25.12
CA ARG A 261 7.03 -32.98 -25.10
C ARG A 261 6.74 -34.45 -25.39
N LYS A 262 5.79 -35.03 -24.67
CA LYS A 262 5.31 -36.41 -24.88
C LYS A 262 4.58 -36.59 -26.22
N ASP A 263 4.04 -35.51 -26.79
CA ASP A 263 3.39 -35.51 -28.10
C ASP A 263 4.38 -35.51 -29.29
N GLY A 264 5.69 -35.55 -29.01
CA GLY A 264 6.75 -35.64 -30.03
C GLY A 264 7.03 -34.33 -30.76
N LYS A 265 6.32 -33.24 -30.45
CA LYS A 265 6.60 -31.93 -31.07
C LYS A 265 7.90 -31.35 -30.53
N GLN A 266 8.65 -30.71 -31.42
CA GLN A 266 9.91 -30.05 -31.06
C GLN A 266 9.64 -28.78 -30.25
N ILE A 267 10.48 -28.53 -29.25
CA ILE A 267 10.52 -27.27 -28.53
C ILE A 267 11.57 -26.39 -29.21
N GLY A 268 11.17 -25.20 -29.65
CA GLY A 268 12.05 -24.28 -30.36
C GLY A 268 13.01 -23.51 -29.42
N GLN A 269 14.17 -23.14 -29.96
CA GLN A 269 15.18 -22.25 -29.35
C GLN A 269 15.83 -22.79 -28.07
N LEU A 270 16.27 -24.05 -28.14
CA LEU A 270 16.99 -24.73 -27.06
C LEU A 270 18.50 -24.66 -27.29
N VAL A 271 19.24 -24.21 -26.27
CA VAL A 271 20.71 -24.21 -26.25
C VAL A 271 21.16 -24.85 -24.94
N ASN A 272 22.27 -25.59 -24.95
CA ASN A 272 22.82 -26.14 -23.71
C ASN A 272 23.72 -25.12 -23.02
N GLN A 273 23.58 -25.01 -21.70
CA GLN A 273 24.42 -24.20 -20.82
C GLN A 273 25.01 -25.13 -19.75
N SER A 274 26.33 -25.07 -19.55
CA SER A 274 26.93 -25.75 -18.40
C SER A 274 26.76 -24.89 -17.16
N ILE A 275 26.20 -25.48 -16.10
CA ILE A 275 26.00 -24.89 -14.77
C ILE A 275 26.31 -26.01 -13.78
N GLU A 276 27.10 -25.77 -12.73
CA GLU A 276 27.48 -26.78 -11.73
C GLU A 276 28.07 -28.10 -12.31
N GLY A 277 28.72 -28.01 -13.47
CA GLY A 277 29.24 -29.19 -14.19
C GLY A 277 28.16 -30.08 -14.81
N LYS A 278 26.87 -29.70 -14.74
CA LYS A 278 25.75 -30.34 -15.44
C LYS A 278 25.36 -29.56 -16.69
N ASN A 279 24.71 -30.24 -17.63
CA ASN A 279 24.17 -29.61 -18.83
C ASN A 279 22.72 -29.23 -18.60
N TYR A 280 22.45 -27.93 -18.55
CA TYR A 280 21.12 -27.37 -18.49
C TYR A 280 20.63 -26.99 -19.89
N GLN A 281 19.37 -27.33 -20.18
CA GLN A 281 18.67 -26.89 -21.37
C GLN A 281 18.15 -25.46 -21.14
N ARG A 282 18.73 -24.47 -21.83
CA ARG A 282 18.29 -23.07 -21.82
C ARG A 282 17.03 -22.89 -22.65
N TRP A 283 16.02 -22.28 -22.05
CA TRP A 283 14.81 -21.84 -22.72
C TRP A 283 14.87 -20.34 -22.99
N SER A 284 14.95 -20.00 -24.29
CA SER A 284 14.99 -18.59 -24.72
C SER A 284 13.57 -18.04 -24.83
N ARG A 285 13.01 -17.58 -23.71
CA ARG A 285 11.67 -16.97 -23.66
C ARG A 285 11.78 -15.62 -22.98
N HIS A 286 11.53 -14.57 -23.76
CA HIS A 286 11.71 -13.20 -23.33
C HIS A 286 10.38 -12.52 -23.03
N ARG A 287 10.41 -11.59 -22.09
CA ARG A 287 9.37 -10.58 -21.94
C ARG A 287 9.23 -9.76 -23.23
N THR A 288 8.00 -9.48 -23.64
CA THR A 288 7.71 -8.70 -24.84
C THR A 288 7.57 -7.22 -24.51
N GLN A 289 7.53 -6.36 -25.53
CA GLN A 289 7.19 -4.95 -25.37
C GLN A 289 5.82 -4.69 -24.72
N TYR A 290 4.89 -5.65 -24.77
CA TYR A 290 3.58 -5.56 -24.12
C TYR A 290 3.60 -5.98 -22.65
N ASN A 291 4.66 -6.65 -22.20
CA ASN A 291 4.88 -7.01 -20.80
C ASN A 291 6.37 -6.82 -20.44
N PRO A 292 6.87 -5.57 -20.46
CA PRO A 292 8.27 -5.29 -20.18
C PRO A 292 8.58 -5.53 -18.70
N TRP A 293 9.85 -5.76 -18.38
CA TRP A 293 10.30 -5.86 -16.99
C TRP A 293 10.17 -4.51 -16.29
N HIS A 294 9.53 -4.50 -15.12
CA HIS A 294 9.38 -3.35 -14.26
C HIS A 294 10.12 -3.59 -12.95
N PRO A 295 11.33 -3.01 -12.73
CA PRO A 295 12.14 -3.23 -11.52
C PRO A 295 11.48 -2.91 -10.17
N GLU A 296 10.35 -2.20 -10.19
CA GLU A 296 9.57 -1.85 -8.99
C GLU A 296 8.40 -2.81 -8.71
N ILE A 297 8.11 -3.73 -9.65
CA ILE A 297 6.93 -4.62 -9.63
C ILE A 297 7.37 -6.08 -9.83
N ASP A 298 8.23 -6.32 -10.82
CA ASP A 298 8.71 -7.64 -11.16
C ASP A 298 9.86 -8.07 -10.26
N ASN A 299 9.85 -9.36 -9.95
CA ASN A 299 10.76 -10.01 -9.03
C ASN A 299 10.99 -11.45 -9.50
N PHE A 300 11.64 -12.27 -8.68
CA PHE A 300 11.93 -13.67 -9.00
C PHE A 300 10.66 -14.50 -9.17
N GLU A 301 9.66 -14.30 -8.30
CA GLU A 301 8.36 -14.98 -8.36
C GLU A 301 7.65 -14.70 -9.68
N SER A 302 7.49 -13.43 -10.07
CA SER A 302 6.78 -13.07 -11.30
C SER A 302 7.51 -13.55 -12.55
N HIS A 303 8.84 -13.62 -12.50
CA HIS A 303 9.63 -14.25 -13.56
C HIS A 303 9.42 -15.76 -13.63
N LEU A 304 9.48 -16.45 -12.49
CA LEU A 304 9.28 -17.90 -12.43
C LEU A 304 7.89 -18.28 -12.95
N ASP A 305 6.85 -17.57 -12.51
CA ASP A 305 5.47 -17.80 -12.95
C ASP A 305 5.32 -17.60 -14.47
N LEU A 306 5.89 -16.51 -15.02
CA LEU A 306 5.90 -16.29 -16.46
C LEU A 306 6.59 -17.44 -17.23
N MET A 307 7.70 -17.95 -16.71
CA MET A 307 8.43 -19.06 -17.32
C MET A 307 7.64 -20.37 -17.27
N MET A 308 6.95 -20.64 -16.16
CA MET A 308 6.05 -21.80 -16.06
C MET A 308 4.85 -21.67 -16.98
N HIS A 309 4.27 -20.48 -17.10
CA HIS A 309 3.21 -20.22 -18.07
C HIS A 309 3.70 -20.45 -19.51
N CYS A 310 4.96 -20.12 -19.83
CA CYS A 310 5.54 -20.43 -21.14
C CYS A 310 5.62 -21.94 -21.41
N LEU A 311 5.88 -22.77 -20.40
CA LEU A 311 5.84 -24.24 -20.53
C LEU A 311 4.43 -24.73 -20.88
N ILE A 312 3.40 -24.18 -20.24
CA ILE A 312 1.99 -24.52 -20.52
C ILE A 312 1.59 -24.05 -21.91
N ALA A 313 1.92 -22.80 -22.25
CA ALA A 313 1.60 -22.19 -23.54
C ALA A 313 2.29 -22.89 -24.72
N GLU A 314 3.39 -23.60 -24.48
CA GLU A 314 4.06 -24.40 -25.50
C GLU A 314 3.10 -25.46 -26.09
N PHE A 315 2.20 -26.04 -25.29
CA PHE A 315 1.22 -27.02 -25.78
C PHE A 315 0.20 -26.45 -26.77
N ASN A 316 -0.05 -25.14 -26.72
CA ASN A 316 -0.93 -24.44 -27.66
C ASN A 316 -0.26 -24.17 -29.01
N LYS A 317 1.07 -24.31 -29.10
CA LYS A 317 1.81 -24.16 -30.36
C LYS A 317 1.65 -25.42 -31.21
N ARG A 318 1.29 -25.18 -32.47
CA ARG A 318 1.02 -26.23 -33.47
C ARG A 318 2.27 -26.98 -33.86
#